data_AF-A0AAW2AVP8-F1
#
_entry.id   AF-A0AAW2AVP8-F1
#
_cell.length_a   1.000
_cell.length_b   1.000
_cell.length_c   1.000
_cell.angle_alpha   90.00
_cell.angle_beta   90.00
_cell.angle_gamma   90.00
#
_symmetry.space_group_name_H-M   'P 1'
#
loop_
_entity.id
_entity.type
_entity.pdbx_description
1 polymer ?
#
loop_
_entity_poly.entity_id
_entity_poly.type
_entity_poly.pdbx_seq_one_letter_code
_entity_poly.pdbx_strand_id
1 'polypeptide(L)'
;MMNMGLYQKFPAEEAMLTDFKGYLINTLQVTNYQQVIDNVSRTLRYIQPSGDKVTLDFLLKSTETKDFLTQLRHADMGPATILNYIKNMIRFVQYLKTHLNLVAADPDFYRKCQAYIDLLTFLRKPVSKSNSKVTCKIRYDWFIEGEKSLRECQAVLRKAKKDMLSVYGRMLEGDHVASEEKTIFRYYCEAILILGHFLRPGAVEGLTISEWDERKNSGGKVCVAVSEHKTAAILP
;
A
#
# COMPACT_ATOMS: atom_id res chain seq x y z
N MET A 1 -16.13 -13.13 -1.43
CA MET A 1 -14.69 -13.10 -1.09
C MET A 1 -14.25 -14.26 -0.19
N MET A 2 -14.76 -14.44 1.05
CA MET A 2 -14.47 -15.66 1.84
C MET A 2 -15.02 -16.96 1.20
N ASN A 3 -16.22 -16.90 0.60
CA ASN A 3 -16.89 -18.08 0.03
C ASN A 3 -16.28 -18.62 -1.27
N MET A 4 -15.24 -17.96 -1.83
CA MET A 4 -14.60 -18.35 -3.10
C MET A 4 -13.17 -18.88 -2.90
N GLY A 5 -12.74 -19.12 -1.66
CA GLY A 5 -11.38 -19.58 -1.35
C GLY A 5 -10.26 -18.56 -1.60
N LEU A 6 -10.57 -17.35 -2.09
CA LEU A 6 -9.59 -16.33 -2.51
C LEU A 6 -8.73 -15.76 -1.37
N TYR A 7 -9.09 -16.01 -0.11
CA TYR A 7 -8.34 -15.59 1.08
C TYR A 7 -7.51 -16.70 1.70
N GLN A 8 -7.71 -17.94 1.28
CA GLN A 8 -6.93 -19.06 1.78
C GLN A 8 -5.47 -18.86 1.42
N LYS A 9 -4.58 -19.25 2.31
CA LYS A 9 -3.13 -19.10 2.19
C LYS A 9 -2.46 -20.44 2.47
N PHE A 10 -1.25 -20.60 1.98
CA PHE A 10 -0.33 -21.58 2.57
C PHE A 10 -0.04 -21.24 4.05
N PRO A 11 0.32 -22.24 4.87
CA PRO A 11 0.83 -22.02 6.22
C PRO A 11 1.97 -20.99 6.24
N ALA A 12 2.13 -20.28 7.34
CA ALA A 12 3.14 -19.22 7.45
C ALA A 12 4.58 -19.76 7.41
N GLU A 13 4.74 -21.03 7.79
CA GLU A 13 5.97 -21.79 7.88
C GLU A 13 6.34 -22.49 6.55
N GLU A 14 5.57 -22.26 5.48
CA GLU A 14 5.89 -22.79 4.17
C GLU A 14 7.27 -22.28 3.72
N ALA A 15 8.18 -23.22 3.44
CA ALA A 15 9.60 -22.93 3.30
C ALA A 15 9.91 -21.95 2.16
N MET A 16 9.29 -22.14 0.99
CA MET A 16 9.56 -21.31 -0.18
C MET A 16 9.10 -19.86 0.01
N LEU A 17 7.96 -19.66 0.65
CA LEU A 17 7.43 -18.34 1.00
C LEU A 17 8.21 -17.68 2.14
N THR A 18 8.72 -18.47 3.08
CA THR A 18 9.60 -17.99 4.16
C THR A 18 10.94 -17.51 3.61
N ASP A 19 11.55 -18.27 2.71
CA ASP A 19 12.80 -17.88 2.05
C ASP A 19 12.59 -16.62 1.19
N PHE A 20 11.49 -16.56 0.44
CA PHE A 20 11.14 -15.37 -0.33
C PHE A 20 10.89 -14.15 0.56
N LYS A 21 10.29 -14.32 1.74
CA LYS A 21 10.14 -13.24 2.73
C LYS A 21 11.51 -12.73 3.18
N GLY A 22 12.45 -13.63 3.47
CA GLY A 22 13.83 -13.28 3.79
C GLY A 22 14.47 -12.42 2.70
N TYR A 23 14.31 -12.81 1.43
CA TYR A 23 14.80 -12.03 0.29
C TYR A 23 14.16 -10.65 0.15
N LEU A 24 12.84 -10.53 0.38
CA LEU A 24 12.14 -9.25 0.33
C LEU A 24 12.66 -8.27 1.38
N ILE A 25 12.95 -8.76 2.59
CA ILE A 25 13.42 -7.96 3.71
C ILE A 25 14.90 -7.61 3.54
N ASN A 26 15.74 -8.65 3.41
CA ASN A 26 17.19 -8.50 3.52
C ASN A 26 17.83 -7.98 2.23
N THR A 27 17.27 -8.35 1.07
CA THR A 27 17.86 -7.98 -0.23
C THR A 27 17.15 -6.79 -0.86
N LEU A 28 15.82 -6.81 -0.91
CA LEU A 28 15.04 -5.77 -1.58
C LEU A 28 14.55 -4.64 -0.66
N GLN A 29 14.71 -4.77 0.65
CA GLN A 29 14.28 -3.79 1.66
C GLN A 29 12.82 -3.34 1.46
N VAL A 30 11.94 -4.27 1.11
CA VAL A 30 10.52 -3.98 0.85
C VAL A 30 9.80 -3.78 2.18
N THR A 31 9.39 -2.55 2.48
CA THR A 31 8.69 -2.21 3.72
C THR A 31 7.35 -2.91 3.89
N ASN A 32 6.58 -3.07 2.80
CA ASN A 32 5.31 -3.76 2.80
C ASN A 32 5.45 -5.22 2.31
N TYR A 33 6.43 -5.95 2.85
CA TYR A 33 6.72 -7.33 2.45
C TYR A 33 5.55 -8.27 2.75
N GLN A 34 4.78 -8.03 3.83
CA GLN A 34 3.73 -8.95 4.25
C GLN A 34 2.58 -9.00 3.24
N GLN A 35 2.20 -7.87 2.65
CA GLN A 35 1.21 -7.85 1.58
C GLN A 35 1.71 -8.57 0.32
N VAL A 36 3.03 -8.53 0.05
CA VAL A 36 3.63 -9.26 -1.08
C VAL A 36 3.50 -10.76 -0.85
N ILE A 37 3.91 -11.26 0.31
CA ILE A 37 3.81 -12.68 0.68
C ILE A 37 2.36 -13.15 0.69
N ASP A 38 1.47 -12.38 1.29
CA ASP A 38 0.05 -12.70 1.37
C ASP A 38 -0.58 -12.85 -0.01
N ASN A 39 -0.26 -11.94 -0.93
CA ASN A 39 -0.81 -11.99 -2.29
C ASN A 39 -0.30 -13.21 -3.05
N VAL A 40 1.00 -13.51 -2.94
CA VAL A 40 1.61 -14.70 -3.56
C VAL A 40 0.99 -15.98 -2.97
N SER A 41 0.91 -16.06 -1.65
CA SER A 41 0.35 -17.21 -0.92
C SER A 41 -1.10 -17.48 -1.31
N ARG A 42 -1.94 -16.45 -1.42
CA ARG A 42 -3.33 -16.60 -1.88
C ARG A 42 -3.43 -17.09 -3.32
N THR A 43 -2.62 -16.54 -4.23
CA THR A 43 -2.61 -16.99 -5.62
C THR A 43 -2.18 -18.45 -5.74
N LEU A 44 -1.07 -18.82 -5.07
CA LEU A 44 -0.58 -20.18 -5.08
C LEU A 44 -1.60 -21.14 -4.45
N ARG A 45 -2.22 -20.76 -3.32
CA ARG A 45 -3.21 -21.60 -2.64
C ARG A 45 -4.43 -21.86 -3.52
N TYR A 46 -4.86 -20.88 -4.31
CA TYR A 46 -5.92 -21.08 -5.28
C TYR A 46 -5.52 -22.09 -6.38
N ILE A 47 -4.30 -21.98 -6.89
CA ILE A 47 -3.75 -22.85 -7.95
C ILE A 47 -3.43 -24.26 -7.43
N GLN A 48 -3.14 -24.38 -6.13
CA GLN A 48 -2.74 -25.60 -5.43
C GLN A 48 -3.60 -25.72 -4.16
N PRO A 49 -4.88 -26.14 -4.31
CA PRO A 49 -5.84 -26.11 -3.22
C PRO A 49 -5.47 -27.08 -2.09
N SER A 50 -4.85 -28.20 -2.42
CA SER A 50 -4.43 -29.24 -1.49
C SER A 50 -2.93 -29.22 -1.20
N GLY A 51 -2.55 -29.80 -0.06
CA GLY A 51 -1.16 -29.92 0.39
C GLY A 51 -0.65 -28.70 1.17
N ASP A 52 0.42 -28.91 1.94
CA ASP A 52 0.95 -27.90 2.86
C ASP A 52 2.20 -27.19 2.32
N LYS A 53 2.72 -27.64 1.17
CA LYS A 53 3.97 -27.12 0.56
C LYS A 53 3.73 -26.61 -0.85
N VAL A 54 4.41 -25.53 -1.22
CA VAL A 54 4.37 -25.00 -2.59
C VAL A 54 5.22 -25.91 -3.47
N THR A 55 4.62 -26.44 -4.54
CA THR A 55 5.31 -27.23 -5.56
C THR A 55 5.46 -26.43 -6.86
N LEU A 56 6.52 -26.66 -7.64
CA LEU A 56 6.84 -25.82 -8.81
C LEU A 56 5.93 -26.07 -10.04
N ASP A 57 5.02 -27.04 -9.98
CA ASP A 57 4.06 -27.34 -11.06
C ASP A 57 3.09 -26.17 -11.34
N PHE A 58 2.92 -25.23 -10.39
CA PHE A 58 2.13 -24.02 -10.62
C PHE A 58 2.58 -23.23 -11.85
N LEU A 59 3.87 -23.33 -12.23
CA LEU A 59 4.43 -22.68 -13.42
C LEU A 59 3.75 -23.15 -14.73
N LEU A 60 3.09 -24.31 -14.71
CA LEU A 60 2.38 -24.88 -15.86
C LEU A 60 0.86 -24.69 -15.78
N LYS A 61 0.34 -24.23 -14.63
CA LYS A 61 -1.09 -24.07 -14.33
C LYS A 61 -1.68 -22.77 -14.85
N SER A 62 -1.64 -22.61 -16.17
CA SER A 62 -2.09 -21.38 -16.84
C SER A 62 -3.59 -21.15 -16.74
N THR A 63 -4.39 -22.22 -16.70
CA THR A 63 -5.85 -22.15 -16.62
C THR A 63 -6.29 -21.67 -15.24
N GLU A 64 -5.73 -22.25 -14.19
CA GLU A 64 -6.00 -21.92 -12.79
C GLU A 64 -5.54 -20.50 -12.47
N THR A 65 -4.41 -20.08 -13.04
CA THR A 65 -3.93 -18.69 -12.91
C THR A 65 -4.92 -17.70 -13.54
N LYS A 66 -5.44 -18.00 -14.73
CA LYS A 66 -6.46 -17.16 -15.40
C LYS A 66 -7.76 -17.14 -14.60
N ASP A 67 -8.17 -18.30 -14.10
CA ASP A 67 -9.37 -18.46 -13.31
C ASP A 67 -9.30 -17.66 -12.00
N PHE A 68 -8.19 -17.75 -11.25
CA PHE A 68 -7.96 -16.93 -10.06
C PHE A 68 -8.15 -15.43 -10.32
N LEU A 69 -7.54 -14.90 -11.38
CA LEU A 69 -7.67 -13.47 -11.73
C LEU A 69 -9.09 -13.11 -12.17
N THR A 70 -9.82 -14.06 -12.75
CA THR A 70 -11.22 -13.89 -13.16
C THR A 70 -12.12 -13.86 -11.92
N GLN A 71 -11.89 -14.75 -10.97
CA GLN A 71 -12.61 -14.78 -9.70
C GLN A 71 -12.36 -13.56 -8.83
N LEU A 72 -11.14 -12.99 -8.86
CA LEU A 72 -10.89 -11.69 -8.23
C LEU A 72 -11.79 -10.59 -8.82
N ARG A 73 -12.00 -10.58 -10.14
CA ARG A 73 -12.91 -9.61 -10.79
C ARG A 73 -14.36 -9.85 -10.41
N HIS A 74 -14.81 -11.11 -10.37
CA HIS A 74 -16.17 -11.46 -9.96
C HIS A 74 -16.43 -11.18 -8.48
N ALA A 75 -15.39 -11.10 -7.67
CA ALA A 75 -15.45 -10.67 -6.28
C ALA A 75 -15.33 -9.15 -6.10
N ASP A 76 -15.52 -8.36 -7.17
CA ASP A 76 -15.47 -6.90 -7.21
C ASP A 76 -14.14 -6.29 -6.72
N MET A 77 -13.02 -7.02 -6.85
CA MET A 77 -11.71 -6.45 -6.56
C MET A 77 -11.34 -5.37 -7.58
N GLY A 78 -10.94 -4.21 -7.08
CA GLY A 78 -10.49 -3.10 -7.90
C GLY A 78 -9.31 -3.48 -8.82
N PRO A 79 -9.21 -2.89 -10.04
CA PRO A 79 -8.12 -3.18 -10.97
C PRO A 79 -6.72 -2.99 -10.38
N ALA A 80 -6.51 -1.99 -9.53
CA ALA A 80 -5.25 -1.75 -8.82
C ALA A 80 -4.85 -2.94 -7.94
N THR A 81 -5.80 -3.54 -7.22
CA THR A 81 -5.57 -4.70 -6.36
C THR A 81 -5.20 -5.92 -7.18
N ILE A 82 -5.90 -6.18 -8.28
CA ILE A 82 -5.60 -7.28 -9.21
C ILE A 82 -4.19 -7.10 -9.82
N LEU A 83 -3.82 -5.88 -10.19
CA LEU A 83 -2.46 -5.58 -10.65
C LEU A 83 -1.39 -5.88 -9.59
N ASN A 84 -1.69 -5.65 -8.32
CA ASN A 84 -0.78 -5.98 -7.22
C ASN A 84 -0.58 -7.50 -7.07
N TYR A 85 -1.63 -8.32 -7.20
CA TYR A 85 -1.48 -9.78 -7.23
C TYR A 85 -0.54 -10.22 -8.37
N ILE A 86 -0.79 -9.73 -9.59
CA ILE A 86 0.03 -10.07 -10.77
C ILE A 86 1.49 -9.64 -10.56
N LYS A 87 1.71 -8.39 -10.10
CA LYS A 87 3.05 -7.85 -9.84
C LYS A 87 3.81 -8.67 -8.81
N ASN A 88 3.15 -9.06 -7.72
CA ASN A 88 3.76 -9.82 -6.63
C ASN A 88 4.12 -11.24 -7.09
N MET A 89 3.26 -11.88 -7.89
CA MET A 89 3.56 -13.18 -8.50
C MET A 89 4.73 -13.11 -9.49
N ILE A 90 4.81 -12.08 -10.34
CA ILE A 90 5.98 -11.89 -11.23
C ILE A 90 7.26 -11.77 -10.39
N ARG A 91 7.24 -10.98 -9.31
CA ARG A 91 8.40 -10.82 -8.43
C ARG A 91 8.81 -12.14 -7.78
N PHE A 92 7.85 -12.93 -7.32
CA PHE A 92 8.12 -14.25 -6.76
C PHE A 92 8.78 -15.18 -7.78
N VAL A 93 8.27 -15.24 -9.01
CA VAL A 93 8.84 -16.10 -10.06
C VAL A 93 10.24 -15.60 -10.48
N GLN A 94 10.47 -14.28 -10.48
CA GLN A 94 11.81 -13.71 -10.68
C GLN A 94 12.79 -14.10 -9.56
N TYR A 95 12.34 -14.15 -8.31
CA TYR A 95 13.12 -14.66 -7.19
C TYR A 95 13.46 -16.16 -7.37
N LEU A 96 12.50 -16.98 -7.79
CA LEU A 96 12.77 -18.40 -8.05
C LEU A 96 13.87 -18.60 -9.12
N LYS A 97 13.93 -17.74 -10.15
CA LYS A 97 14.98 -17.75 -11.18
C LYS A 97 16.40 -17.50 -10.63
N THR A 98 16.56 -16.96 -9.43
CA THR A 98 17.88 -16.75 -8.81
C THR A 98 18.39 -17.98 -8.05
N HIS A 99 17.57 -19.03 -7.91
CA HIS A 99 17.94 -20.24 -7.16
C HIS A 99 18.65 -21.26 -8.05
N LEU A 100 19.97 -21.26 -8.01
CA LEU A 100 20.82 -22.17 -8.81
C LEU A 100 20.49 -23.65 -8.59
N ASN A 101 20.09 -24.03 -7.37
CA ASN A 101 19.69 -25.41 -7.07
C ASN A 101 18.43 -25.86 -7.83
N LEU A 102 17.47 -24.96 -8.04
CA LEU A 102 16.25 -25.28 -8.80
C LEU A 102 16.57 -25.44 -10.29
N VAL A 103 17.49 -24.63 -10.80
CA VAL A 103 17.98 -24.72 -12.18
C VAL A 103 18.74 -26.03 -12.40
N ALA A 104 19.60 -26.41 -11.46
CA ALA A 104 20.36 -27.66 -11.54
C ALA A 104 19.44 -28.90 -11.52
N ALA A 105 18.31 -28.83 -10.81
CA ALA A 105 17.33 -29.91 -10.71
C ALA A 105 16.43 -30.06 -11.95
N ASP A 106 16.20 -28.97 -12.69
CA ASP A 106 15.33 -28.96 -13.88
C ASP A 106 15.94 -28.04 -14.97
N PRO A 107 16.55 -28.63 -16.02
CA PRO A 107 17.18 -27.85 -17.10
C PRO A 107 16.22 -26.87 -17.80
N ASP A 108 14.92 -27.15 -17.76
CA ASP A 108 13.88 -26.34 -18.39
C ASP A 108 13.31 -25.26 -17.47
N PHE A 109 13.75 -25.21 -16.22
CA PHE A 109 13.19 -24.36 -15.18
C PHE A 109 13.15 -22.88 -15.58
N TYR A 110 14.25 -22.36 -16.12
CA TYR A 110 14.32 -20.97 -16.59
C TYR A 110 13.25 -20.65 -17.64
N ARG A 111 13.03 -21.57 -18.59
CA ARG A 111 12.03 -21.42 -19.63
C ARG A 111 10.62 -21.49 -19.07
N LYS A 112 10.35 -22.38 -18.11
CA LYS A 112 9.05 -22.47 -17.41
C LYS A 112 8.75 -21.19 -16.64
N CYS A 113 9.72 -20.65 -15.90
CA CYS A 113 9.58 -19.36 -15.21
C CYS A 113 9.30 -18.21 -16.19
N GLN A 114 10.04 -18.16 -17.31
CA GLN A 114 9.86 -17.10 -18.29
C GLN A 114 8.48 -17.17 -18.95
N ALA A 115 8.04 -18.35 -19.37
CA ALA A 115 6.71 -18.55 -19.94
C ALA A 115 5.59 -18.12 -18.97
N TYR A 116 5.74 -18.41 -17.68
CA TYR A 116 4.78 -18.00 -16.67
C TYR A 116 4.77 -16.48 -16.44
N ILE A 117 5.93 -15.82 -16.44
CA ILE A 117 6.03 -14.35 -16.40
C ILE A 117 5.37 -13.72 -17.63
N ASP A 118 5.57 -14.28 -18.82
CA ASP A 118 4.98 -13.79 -20.06
C ASP A 118 3.46 -13.91 -20.04
N LEU A 119 2.93 -15.03 -19.52
CA LEU A 119 1.50 -15.21 -19.25
C LEU A 119 0.96 -14.12 -18.32
N LEU A 120 1.58 -13.93 -17.15
CA LEU A 120 1.16 -12.90 -16.20
C LEU A 120 1.21 -11.49 -16.82
N THR A 121 2.23 -11.21 -17.61
CA THR A 121 2.40 -9.94 -18.34
C THR A 121 1.31 -9.74 -19.38
N PHE A 122 0.92 -10.80 -20.09
CA PHE A 122 -0.21 -10.78 -21.02
C PHE A 122 -1.52 -10.47 -20.29
N LEU A 123 -1.80 -11.18 -19.18
CA LEU A 123 -3.02 -11.01 -18.37
C LEU A 123 -3.09 -9.63 -17.68
N ARG A 124 -1.94 -9.01 -17.40
CA ARG A 124 -1.82 -7.67 -16.84
C ARG A 124 -2.37 -6.58 -17.76
N LYS A 125 -2.19 -6.71 -19.08
CA LYS A 125 -2.52 -5.67 -20.08
C LYS A 125 -3.98 -5.17 -19.99
N PRO A 126 -5.01 -6.04 -20.05
CA PRO A 126 -6.40 -5.59 -19.94
C PRO A 126 -6.73 -4.98 -18.57
N VAL A 127 -6.19 -5.53 -17.48
CA VAL A 127 -6.41 -4.98 -16.13
C VAL A 127 -5.80 -3.58 -16.01
N SER A 128 -4.62 -3.36 -16.58
CA SER A 128 -3.97 -2.05 -16.60
C SER A 128 -4.82 -1.01 -17.33
N LYS A 129 -5.41 -1.36 -18.48
CA LYS A 129 -6.32 -0.48 -19.22
C LYS A 129 -7.55 -0.11 -18.38
N SER A 130 -8.14 -1.08 -17.67
CA SER A 130 -9.26 -0.82 -16.77
C SER A 130 -8.86 0.09 -15.61
N ASN A 131 -7.69 -0.12 -15.01
CA ASN A 131 -7.17 0.74 -13.93
C ASN A 131 -6.98 2.19 -14.40
N SER A 132 -6.44 2.38 -15.60
CA SER A 132 -6.30 3.72 -16.20
C SER A 132 -7.67 4.39 -16.40
N LYS A 133 -8.68 3.66 -16.88
CA LYS A 133 -10.04 4.20 -17.04
C LYS A 133 -10.65 4.65 -15.70
N VAL A 134 -10.53 3.82 -14.66
CA VAL A 134 -11.02 4.16 -13.30
C VAL A 134 -10.29 5.40 -12.77
N THR A 135 -8.97 5.45 -12.92
CA THR A 135 -8.17 6.61 -12.47
C THR A 135 -8.56 7.89 -13.22
N CYS A 136 -8.74 7.82 -14.54
CA CYS A 136 -9.19 8.96 -15.33
C CYS A 136 -10.60 9.42 -14.93
N LYS A 137 -11.51 8.48 -14.69
CA LYS A 137 -12.86 8.80 -14.24
C LYS A 137 -12.85 9.50 -12.88
N ILE A 138 -12.13 8.98 -11.88
CA ILE A 138 -12.00 9.61 -10.56
C ILE A 138 -11.50 11.06 -10.69
N ARG A 139 -10.46 11.28 -11.52
CA ARG A 139 -9.92 12.63 -11.76
C ARG A 139 -10.92 13.56 -12.44
N TYR A 140 -11.69 13.03 -13.40
CA TYR A 140 -12.73 13.78 -14.09
C TYR A 140 -13.89 14.11 -13.14
N ASP A 141 -14.34 13.16 -12.33
CA ASP A 141 -15.40 13.36 -11.35
C ASP A 141 -14.97 14.43 -10.34
N TRP A 142 -13.73 14.40 -9.85
CA TRP A 142 -13.16 15.49 -9.01
C TRP A 142 -13.13 16.85 -9.70
N PHE A 143 -12.89 16.88 -11.01
CA PHE A 143 -12.92 18.12 -11.79
C PHE A 143 -14.35 18.67 -11.93
N ILE A 144 -15.35 17.80 -12.15
CA ILE A 144 -16.76 18.18 -12.34
C ILE A 144 -17.47 18.52 -11.02
N GLU A 145 -17.26 17.74 -9.96
CA GLU A 145 -17.83 17.99 -8.62
C GLU A 145 -17.30 19.31 -8.03
N GLY A 146 -16.23 19.84 -8.59
CA GLY A 146 -15.48 20.97 -8.06
C GLY A 146 -14.57 20.48 -6.94
N GLU A 147 -13.30 20.88 -7.02
CA GLU A 147 -12.40 20.69 -5.89
C GLU A 147 -13.00 21.44 -4.69
N LYS A 148 -13.11 20.82 -3.51
CA LYS A 148 -13.30 21.60 -2.29
C LYS A 148 -12.18 22.62 -2.27
N SER A 149 -12.52 23.89 -2.48
CA SER A 149 -11.52 24.93 -2.61
C SER A 149 -10.66 24.90 -1.37
N LEU A 150 -9.38 25.27 -1.51
CA LEU A 150 -8.50 25.45 -0.36
C LEU A 150 -9.20 26.25 0.76
N ARG A 151 -9.99 27.26 0.36
CA ARG A 151 -10.76 28.11 1.25
C ARG A 151 -11.82 27.33 2.04
N GLU A 152 -12.51 26.38 1.42
CA GLU A 152 -13.48 25.49 2.06
C GLU A 152 -12.79 24.47 2.97
N CYS A 153 -11.68 23.88 2.52
CA CYS A 153 -10.86 22.99 3.33
C CYS A 153 -10.32 23.71 4.59
N GLN A 154 -9.90 24.98 4.47
CA GLN A 154 -9.45 25.81 5.59
C GLN A 154 -10.59 26.44 6.40
N ALA A 155 -11.85 26.33 5.97
CA ALA A 155 -12.98 26.87 6.71
C ALA A 155 -13.13 26.20 8.09
N VAL A 156 -12.82 24.89 8.17
CA VAL A 156 -12.81 24.15 9.44
C VAL A 156 -11.79 24.75 10.42
N LEU A 157 -10.61 25.13 9.95
CA LEU A 157 -9.56 25.74 10.78
C LEU A 157 -10.02 27.08 11.35
N ARG A 158 -10.70 27.89 10.53
CA ARG A 158 -11.24 29.19 10.93
C ARG A 158 -12.35 29.05 11.96
N LYS A 159 -13.26 28.07 11.78
CA LYS A 159 -14.37 27.83 12.69
C LYS A 159 -13.89 27.34 14.07
N ALA A 160 -12.90 26.45 14.10
CA ALA A 160 -12.37 25.89 15.34
C ALA A 160 -11.35 26.80 16.06
N LYS A 161 -10.84 27.87 15.41
CA LYS A 161 -9.74 28.69 15.94
C LYS A 161 -9.99 29.24 17.34
N LYS A 162 -11.18 29.77 17.59
CA LYS A 162 -11.52 30.39 18.89
C LYS A 162 -11.43 29.36 20.03
N ASP A 163 -12.03 28.20 19.82
CA ASP A 163 -12.10 27.14 20.82
C ASP A 163 -10.70 26.58 21.10
N MET A 164 -9.89 26.42 20.05
CA MET A 164 -8.52 25.91 20.18
C MET A 164 -7.58 26.92 20.84
N LEU A 165 -7.77 28.22 20.62
CA LEU A 165 -7.03 29.26 21.35
C LEU A 165 -7.40 29.29 22.85
N SER A 166 -8.66 29.01 23.20
CA SER A 166 -9.09 28.88 24.60
C SER A 166 -8.41 27.70 25.29
N VAL A 167 -8.35 26.53 24.63
CA VAL A 167 -7.61 25.37 25.13
C VAL A 167 -6.12 25.69 25.31
N TYR A 168 -5.50 26.33 24.32
CA TYR A 168 -4.10 26.74 24.39
C TYR A 168 -3.82 27.72 25.53
N GLY A 169 -4.68 28.72 25.74
CA GLY A 169 -4.55 29.70 26.83
C GLY A 169 -4.56 29.01 28.20
N ARG A 170 -5.54 28.14 28.45
CA ARG A 170 -5.60 27.34 29.69
C ARG A 170 -4.37 26.47 29.89
N MET A 171 -3.84 25.87 28.82
CA MET A 171 -2.58 25.10 28.92
C MET A 171 -1.38 25.97 29.34
N LEU A 172 -1.30 27.22 28.88
CA LEU A 172 -0.22 28.15 29.26
C LEU A 172 -0.34 28.64 30.70
N GLU A 173 -1.57 28.86 31.17
CA GLU A 173 -1.86 29.33 32.53
C GLU A 173 -1.73 28.23 33.59
N GLY A 174 -1.53 26.97 33.16
CA GLY A 174 -1.44 25.82 34.05
C GLY A 174 -2.79 25.30 34.54
N ASP A 175 -3.88 25.75 33.90
CA ASP A 175 -5.24 25.32 34.20
C ASP A 175 -5.48 23.86 33.81
N HIS A 176 -6.52 23.27 34.41
CA HIS A 176 -6.94 21.93 34.04
C HIS A 176 -7.50 21.90 32.60
N VAL A 177 -6.91 21.02 31.78
CA VAL A 177 -7.36 20.69 30.43
C VAL A 177 -7.50 19.18 30.32
N ALA A 178 -8.69 18.72 29.94
CA ALA A 178 -9.00 17.29 29.87
C ALA A 178 -8.20 16.59 28.75
N SER A 179 -8.02 15.28 28.86
CA SER A 179 -7.28 14.48 27.87
C SER A 179 -7.92 14.54 26.47
N GLU A 180 -9.24 14.60 26.40
CA GLU A 180 -10.00 14.74 25.16
C GLU A 180 -9.72 16.10 24.50
N GLU A 181 -9.71 17.18 25.29
CA GLU A 181 -9.39 18.53 24.81
C GLU A 181 -7.96 18.62 24.29
N LYS A 182 -6.99 18.01 24.97
CA LYS A 182 -5.59 17.91 24.50
C LYS A 182 -5.49 17.15 23.18
N THR A 183 -6.28 16.09 23.02
CA THR A 183 -6.31 15.28 21.79
C THR A 183 -6.90 16.08 20.62
N ILE A 184 -8.01 16.78 20.85
CA ILE A 184 -8.62 17.65 19.83
C ILE A 184 -7.67 18.80 19.46
N PHE A 185 -7.00 19.39 20.44
CA PHE A 185 -5.99 20.43 20.20
C PHE A 185 -4.83 19.90 19.33
N ARG A 186 -4.34 18.70 19.61
CA ARG A 186 -3.33 18.04 18.76
C ARG A 186 -3.83 17.85 17.32
N TYR A 187 -5.03 17.31 17.13
CA TYR A 187 -5.62 17.14 15.79
C TYR A 187 -5.82 18.47 15.05
N TYR A 188 -6.14 19.53 15.78
CA TYR A 188 -6.20 20.87 15.20
C TYR A 188 -4.82 21.36 14.71
N CYS A 189 -3.76 21.14 15.49
CA CYS A 189 -2.39 21.44 15.06
C CYS A 189 -1.98 20.63 13.81
N GLU A 190 -2.28 19.32 13.78
CA GLU A 190 -2.05 18.48 12.60
C GLU A 190 -2.83 19.00 11.37
N ALA A 191 -4.09 19.40 11.56
CA ALA A 191 -4.91 19.97 10.49
C ALA A 191 -4.36 21.32 9.98
N ILE A 192 -3.72 22.15 10.82
CA ILE A 192 -3.01 23.35 10.37
C ILE A 192 -1.84 22.98 9.46
N LEU A 193 -1.06 21.96 9.84
CA LEU A 193 0.08 21.50 9.04
C LEU A 193 -0.37 20.95 7.68
N ILE A 194 -1.47 20.20 7.64
CA ILE A 194 -2.00 19.59 6.42
C ILE A 194 -2.73 20.63 5.55
N LEU A 195 -3.71 21.35 6.11
CA LEU A 195 -4.62 22.22 5.35
C LEU A 195 -4.13 23.67 5.24
N GLY A 196 -3.32 24.13 6.19
CA GLY A 196 -2.71 25.47 6.20
C GLY A 196 -1.35 25.51 5.50
N HIS A 197 -0.55 24.46 5.67
CA HIS A 197 0.83 24.40 5.16
C HIS A 197 1.08 23.31 4.11
N PHE A 198 0.06 22.52 3.73
CA PHE A 198 0.12 21.52 2.65
C PHE A 198 1.14 20.41 2.88
N LEU A 199 1.43 20.10 4.13
CA LEU A 199 2.19 18.92 4.46
C LEU A 199 1.33 17.68 4.21
N ARG A 200 1.94 16.63 3.64
CA ARG A 200 1.25 15.35 3.46
C ARG A 200 0.93 14.76 4.84
N PRO A 201 -0.20 14.07 5.04
CA PRO A 201 -0.54 13.47 6.34
C PRO A 201 0.58 12.60 6.93
N GLY A 202 1.17 11.70 6.14
CA GLY A 202 2.30 10.87 6.61
C GLY A 202 3.57 11.66 6.96
N ALA A 203 3.77 12.84 6.39
CA ALA A 203 4.87 13.72 6.79
C ALA A 203 4.61 14.40 8.13
N VAL A 204 3.35 14.70 8.44
CA VAL A 204 2.93 15.26 9.73
C VAL A 204 2.98 14.20 10.83
N GLU A 205 2.48 12.99 10.55
CA GLU A 205 2.52 11.86 11.50
C GLU A 205 3.94 11.48 11.92
N GLY A 206 4.88 11.48 10.97
CA GLY A 206 6.28 11.16 11.27
C GLY A 206 7.14 12.37 11.59
N LEU A 207 6.59 13.58 11.73
CA LEU A 207 7.36 14.80 11.96
C LEU A 207 8.13 14.73 13.28
N THR A 208 9.44 14.95 13.23
CA THR A 208 10.30 14.95 14.43
C THR A 208 10.46 16.35 15.00
N ILE A 209 10.85 16.44 16.28
CA ILE A 209 11.17 17.71 16.95
C ILE A 209 12.31 18.44 16.22
N SER A 210 13.37 17.73 15.84
CA SER A 210 14.51 18.32 15.13
C SER A 210 14.12 18.90 13.77
N GLU A 211 13.32 18.17 12.98
CA GLU A 211 12.83 18.69 11.69
C GLU A 211 11.89 19.90 11.88
N TRP A 212 11.11 19.91 12.97
CA TRP A 212 10.29 21.07 13.31
C TRP A 212 11.14 22.28 13.70
N ASP A 213 12.21 22.09 14.47
CA ASP A 213 13.11 23.18 14.86
C ASP A 213 13.87 23.76 13.67
N GLU A 214 14.18 22.95 12.67
CA GLU A 214 14.83 23.38 11.40
C GLU A 214 13.87 23.99 10.38
N ARG A 215 12.57 24.11 10.69
CA ARG A 215 11.55 24.66 9.77
C ARG A 215 11.90 26.06 9.29
N LYS A 216 11.53 26.38 8.06
CA LYS A 216 11.73 27.71 7.45
C LYS A 216 10.39 28.36 7.14
N ASN A 217 10.33 29.68 7.25
CA ASN A 217 9.21 30.46 6.74
C ASN A 217 9.48 30.87 5.29
N SER A 218 8.60 30.52 4.37
CA SER A 218 8.70 30.89 2.96
C SER A 218 7.35 31.40 2.47
N GLY A 219 7.26 32.70 2.18
CA GLY A 219 6.03 33.33 1.68
C GLY A 219 4.83 33.19 2.62
N GLY A 220 5.05 33.24 3.94
CA GLY A 220 4.00 33.09 4.95
C GLY A 220 3.58 31.63 5.22
N LYS A 221 4.30 30.66 4.65
CA LYS A 221 4.10 29.23 4.90
C LYS A 221 5.24 28.66 5.73
N VAL A 222 4.91 27.74 6.62
CA VAL A 222 5.90 26.91 7.31
C VAL A 222 6.31 25.78 6.38
N CYS A 223 7.59 25.68 6.09
CA CYS A 223 8.21 24.63 5.31
C CYS A 223 9.08 23.78 6.23
N VAL A 224 8.82 22.47 6.26
CA VAL A 224 9.63 21.51 7.01
C VAL A 224 10.33 20.61 6.01
N ALA A 225 11.65 20.47 6.12
CA ALA A 225 12.38 19.46 5.39
C ALA A 225 12.15 18.10 6.06
N VAL A 226 11.81 17.10 5.26
CA VAL A 226 11.66 15.73 5.75
C VAL A 226 12.87 14.94 5.28
N SER A 227 13.65 14.46 6.23
CA SER A 227 14.94 13.80 5.96
C SER A 227 14.80 12.35 5.47
N GLU A 228 13.64 11.72 5.74
CA GLU A 228 13.35 10.33 5.39
C GLU A 228 12.03 10.18 4.64
N HIS A 229 11.91 9.13 3.82
CA HIS A 229 10.72 8.89 3.00
C HIS A 229 9.55 8.38 3.87
N LYS A 230 8.75 9.31 4.43
CA LYS A 230 7.58 9.02 5.25
C LYS A 230 6.37 8.66 4.36
N THR A 231 6.27 7.39 3.98
CA THR A 231 5.17 6.90 3.13
C THR A 231 3.83 6.98 3.85
N ALA A 232 2.92 7.81 3.36
CA ALA A 232 1.49 7.75 3.66
C ALA A 232 0.89 6.51 2.98
N ALA A 233 0.98 5.34 3.62
CA ALA A 233 0.21 4.16 3.25
C ALA A 233 0.10 3.20 4.45
N ILE A 234 -0.49 3.66 5.55
CA ILE A 234 -1.23 2.76 6.43
C ILE A 234 -2.70 3.11 6.17
N LEU A 235 -3.31 2.41 5.21
CA LEU A 235 -4.78 2.36 5.16
C LEU A 235 -5.22 1.26 6.14
N PRO A 236 -6.21 1.54 7.01
CA PRO A 236 -6.77 0.55 7.93
C PRO A 236 -7.42 -0.64 7.20
#